data_AF-A0A699RNR1-F1
#
_entry.id   AF-A0A699RNR1-F1
#
_cell.length_a   1.000
_cell.length_b   1.000
_cell.length_c   1.000
_cell.angle_alpha   90.00
_cell.angle_beta   90.00
_cell.angle_gamma   90.00
#
_symmetry.space_group_name_H-M   'P 1'
#
loop_
_entity.id
_entity.type
_entity.pdbx_description
1 polymer ?
#
loop_
_entity_poly.entity_id
_entity_poly.type
_entity_poly.pdbx_seq_one_letter_code
_entity_poly.pdbx_strand_id
1 'polypeptide(L)' 'MDKLARIYLKEVVTRNGIPVSTISNHDPRFASNFWRSLKNALGTRLDISIAYHPETDGQSERTIQTLKDRLRACAIDFGK' A
#
# COMPACT_ATOMS: atom_id res chain seq x y z
N MET A 1 4.54 6.52 16.98
CA MET A 1 3.52 5.73 16.26
C MET A 1 2.39 6.60 15.74
N ASP A 2 1.89 7.54 16.55
CA ASP A 2 0.72 8.38 16.22
C ASP A 2 0.88 9.23 14.95
N LYS A 3 2.10 9.70 14.64
CA LYS A 3 2.36 10.43 13.40
C LYS A 3 2.07 9.59 12.15
N LEU A 4 2.46 8.31 12.14
CA LEU A 4 2.23 7.42 11.00
C LEU A 4 0.74 7.12 10.84
N ALA A 5 0.03 6.85 11.94
CA ALA A 5 -1.41 6.62 11.91
C ALA A 5 -2.15 7.86 11.39
N ARG A 6 -1.79 9.07 11.86
CA ARG A 6 -2.37 10.33 11.38
C ARG A 6 -2.12 10.56 9.89
N ILE A 7 -0.91 10.32 9.40
CA ILE A 7 -0.59 10.46 7.97
C ILE A 7 -1.40 9.45 7.15
N TYR A 8 -1.46 8.19 7.57
CA TYR A 8 -2.23 7.16 6.87
C TYR A 8 -3.72 7.50 6.80
N LEU A 9 -4.32 7.93 7.92
CA LEU A 9 -5.72 8.36 7.96
C LEU A 9 -5.98 9.54 7.03
N LYS A 10 -5.11 10.56 7.08
CA LYS A 10 -5.25 11.78 6.28
C LYS A 10 -5.06 11.52 4.79
N GLU A 11 -4.02 10.79 4.40
CA GLU A 11 -3.64 10.67 3.00
C GLU A 11 -4.27 9.46 2.30
N VAL A 12 -4.55 8.37 3.03
CA VAL A 12 -5.08 7.13 2.45
C VAL A 12 -6.57 6.98 2.75
N VAL A 13 -6.97 7.00 4.02
CA VAL A 13 -8.37 6.71 4.40
C VAL A 13 -9.32 7.83 3.98
N THR A 14 -8.90 9.09 4.11
CA THR A 14 -9.75 10.24 3.71
C THR A 14 -10.06 10.23 2.22
N ARG A 15 -9.14 9.73 1.37
CA ARG A 15 -9.32 9.71 -0.09
C ARG A 15 -10.09 8.49 -0.59
N ASN A 16 -9.91 7.34 0.08
CA ASN A 16 -10.39 6.04 -0.42
C ASN A 16 -11.47 5.41 0.46
N GLY A 17 -11.77 6.01 1.61
CA GLY A 17 -12.59 5.39 2.65
C GLY A 17 -11.83 4.31 3.43
N ILE A 18 -12.53 3.67 4.37
CA ILE A 18 -12.02 2.53 5.11
C ILE A 18 -12.33 1.26 4.29
N PRO A 19 -11.30 0.53 3.81
CA PRO A 19 -11.54 -0.70 3.08
C PRO A 19 -11.98 -1.82 4.02
N VAL A 20 -12.81 -2.73 3.51
CA VAL A 20 -13.25 -3.93 4.23
C VAL A 20 -12.09 -4.90 4.43
N SER A 21 -11.26 -5.08 3.41
CA SER A 21 -10.05 -5.89 3.47
C SER A 21 -8.90 -5.24 2.70
N THR A 22 -7.67 -5.64 3.01
CA THR A 22 -6.48 -5.24 2.27
C THR A 22 -5.56 -6.44 2.15
N ILE A 23 -4.98 -6.64 0.98
CA ILE A 23 -3.96 -7.65 0.77
C ILE A 23 -2.60 -6.96 0.71
N SER A 24 -1.65 -7.50 1.45
CA SER A 24 -0.27 -7.02 1.46
C SER A 24 0.69 -8.15 1.15
N ASN A 25 1.84 -7.83 0.55
CA ASN A 25 2.94 -8.78 0.45
C ASN A 25 3.56 -9.09 1.83
N HIS A 26 4.50 -10.03 1.83
CA HIS A 26 5.19 -10.53 3.04
C HIS A 26 6.25 -9.56 3.61
N ASP A 27 6.15 -8.26 3.30
CA ASP A 27 7.07 -7.25 3.82
C ASP A 27 6.87 -7.09 5.35
N PRO A 28 7.95 -7.21 6.16
CA PRO A 28 7.87 -7.11 7.60
C PRO A 28 7.23 -5.82 8.11
N ARG A 29 7.28 -4.74 7.32
CA ARG A 29 6.61 -3.49 7.66
C ARG A 29 5.11 -3.70 7.77
N PHE A 30 4.46 -4.33 6.80
CA PHE A 30 3.03 -4.58 6.82
C PHE A 30 2.63 -5.69 7.81
N ALA A 31 3.54 -6.61 8.11
CA ALA A 31 3.34 -7.63 9.15
C ALA A 31 3.60 -7.10 10.58
N SER A 32 4.07 -5.86 10.75
CA SER A 32 4.40 -5.32 12.07
C SER A 32 3.17 -5.15 12.98
N ASN A 33 3.40 -5.19 14.30
CA ASN A 33 2.36 -4.99 15.32
C ASN A 33 1.59 -3.67 15.14
N PHE A 34 2.25 -2.63 14.64
CA PHE A 34 1.62 -1.35 14.35
C PHE A 34 0.54 -1.48 13.29
N TRP A 35 0.89 -2.02 12.12
CA TRP A 35 -0.04 -2.12 10.99
C TRP A 35 -1.17 -3.10 11.29
N ARG A 36 -0.89 -4.20 11.98
CA ARG A 36 -1.90 -5.13 12.46
C ARG A 36 -2.88 -4.46 13.44
N SER A 37 -2.38 -3.70 14.42
CA SER A 37 -3.23 -2.98 15.38
C SER A 37 -4.06 -1.88 14.70
N LEU A 38 -3.47 -1.13 13.77
CA LEU A 38 -4.17 -0.09 13.02
C LEU A 38 -5.30 -0.65 12.15
N LYS A 39 -5.04 -1.74 11.43
CA LYS A 39 -6.06 -2.42 10.60
C LYS A 39 -7.21 -2.96 11.46
N ASN A 40 -6.89 -3.57 12.60
CA ASN A 40 -7.89 -4.03 13.57
C ASN A 40 -8.75 -2.88 14.10
N ALA A 41 -8.13 -1.74 14.48
CA ALA A 41 -8.84 -0.57 14.97
C ALA A 41 -9.76 0.07 13.91
N LEU A 42 -9.40 -0.06 12.63
CA LEU A 42 -10.22 0.38 11.50
C LEU A 42 -11.29 -0.63 11.09
N GLY A 43 -11.31 -1.83 11.68
CA GLY A 43 -12.20 -2.92 11.25
C GLY A 43 -11.85 -3.48 9.86
N THR A 44 -10.63 -3.24 9.38
CA THR A 44 -10.15 -3.74 8.09
C THR A 44 -9.44 -5.08 8.28
N ARG A 45 -9.82 -6.10 7.51
CA ARG A 45 -9.06 -7.36 7.47
C ARG A 45 -7.75 -7.19 6.71
N LEU A 46 -6.63 -7.63 7.29
CA LEU A 46 -5.34 -7.66 6.61
C LEU A 46 -4.98 -9.11 6.26
N ASP A 47 -4.90 -9.40 4.96
CA ASP A 47 -4.49 -10.69 4.43
C ASP A 47 -3.06 -10.55 3.86
N ILE A 48 -2.15 -11.46 4.23
CA ILE A 48 -0.77 -11.47 3.71
C ILE A 48 -0.72 -12.43 2.52
N SER A 49 -0.31 -11.97 1.34
CA SER A 49 -0.12 -12.83 0.18
C SER A 49 1.05 -13.79 0.43
N ILE A 50 0.88 -15.03 -0.05
CA ILE A 50 1.95 -16.02 -0.07
C ILE A 50 2.95 -15.58 -1.14
N ALA A 51 4.25 -15.81 -0.90
CA ALA A 51 5.30 -15.47 -1.86
C ALA A 51 4.98 -16.04 -3.25
N TYR A 52 5.14 -15.22 -4.30
CA TYR A 52 4.86 -15.57 -5.70
C TYR A 52 3.39 -15.90 -5.98
N HIS A 53 2.45 -15.05 -5.52
CA HIS A 53 1.04 -15.15 -5.91
C HIS A 53 0.64 -14.02 -6.88
N PRO A 54 1.10 -14.04 -8.15
CA PRO A 54 0.88 -12.96 -9.12
C PRO A 54 -0.59 -12.67 -9.41
N GLU A 55 -1.50 -13.58 -9.05
CA GLU A 55 -2.94 -13.36 -9.14
C GLU A 55 -3.45 -12.33 -8.12
N THR A 56 -2.82 -12.26 -6.95
CA THR A 56 -3.34 -11.52 -5.79
C THR A 56 -2.68 -10.15 -5.65
N ASP A 57 -1.35 -10.06 -5.84
CA ASP A 57 -0.60 -8.81 -5.77
C ASP A 57 -0.33 -8.19 -7.16
N GLY A 58 -0.46 -8.97 -8.24
CA GLY A 58 -0.06 -8.56 -9.58
C GLY A 58 -0.75 -7.31 -10.12
N GLN A 59 -1.98 -7.02 -9.69
CA GLN A 59 -2.63 -5.75 -10.04
C GLN A 59 -1.89 -4.54 -9.46
N SER A 60 -1.50 -4.63 -8.18
CA SER A 60 -0.75 -3.59 -7.51
C SER A 60 0.67 -3.48 -8.09
N GLU A 61 1.33 -4.60 -8.40
CA GLU A 61 2.66 -4.62 -9.01
C GLU A 61 2.66 -3.99 -10.40
N ARG A 62 1.71 -4.34 -11.28
CA ARG A 62 1.57 -3.74 -12.61
C ARG A 62 1.29 -2.23 -12.54
N THR A 63 0.46 -1.82 -11.58
CA THR A 63 0.14 -0.40 -11.37
C THR A 63 1.39 0.37 -10.90
N ILE A 64 2.15 -0.19 -9.96
CA ILE A 64 3.41 0.39 -9.48
C ILE A 64 4.44 0.49 -10.61
N GLN A 65 4.57 -0.55 -11.43
CA GLN A 65 5.49 -0.57 -12.56
C GLN A 65 5.14 0.52 -13.57
N THR A 66 3.87 0.59 -13.97
CA THR A 66 3.36 1.63 -14.90
C THR A 66 3.60 3.03 -14.34
N LEU A 67 3.39 3.24 -13.04
CA LEU A 67 3.65 4.53 -12.40
C LEU A 67 5.15 4.88 -12.40
N LYS A 68 6.04 3.92 -12.10
CA LYS A 68 7.49 4.11 -12.16
C LYS A 68 7.95 4.50 -13.55
N ASP A 69 7.45 3.83 -14.59
CA ASP A 69 7.84 4.10 -15.98
C ASP A 69 7.39 5.49 -16.43
N ARG A 70 6.18 5.91 -16.03
CA ARG A 70 5.71 7.28 -16.25
C ARG A 70 6.56 8.32 -15.53
N LEU A 71 6.92 8.09 -14.27
CA LEU A 71 7.78 9.00 -13.51
C LEU A 71 9.18 9.12 -14.13
N ARG A 72 9.73 8.01 -14.64
CA ARG A 72 11.02 8.02 -15.36
C ARG A 72 10.95 8.85 -16.65
N ALA A 73 9.87 8.71 -17.42
CA ALA A 73 9.65 9.53 -18.61
C ALA A 73 9.63 11.02 -18.26
N CYS A 74 8.83 11.42 -17.25
CA CYS A 74 8.80 12.80 -16.79
C CYS A 74 10.20 13.31 -16.37
N ALA A 75 10.95 12.52 -15.61
CA ALA A 75 12.29 12.92 -15.15
C ALA A 75 13.27 13.15 -16.30
N ILE A 76 13.16 12.39 -17.40
CA ILE A 76 13.95 12.59 -18.61
C ILE A 76 13.54 13.88 -19.33
N ASP A 77 12.24 14.15 -19.40
CA ASP A 77 11.71 15.35 -20.08
C ASP A 77 12.03 16.66 -19.34
N PHE A 78 12.04 16.64 -17.99
CA PHE A 78 12.40 17.80 -17.15
C PHE A 78 13.91 17.92 -16.86
N GLY A 79 14.72 16.94 -17.26
CA GLY A 79 16.17 16.96 -17.11
C GLY A 79 16.93 17.63 -18.26
N LYS A 80 16.21 18.21 -19.22
CA LYS A 80 16.71 19.10 -20.29
C LYS A 80 16.51 20.56 -19.90
#